data_AF-Q4J766-F1
#
_entry.id   AF-Q4J766-F1
#
_cell.length_a   1.000
_cell.length_b   1.000
_cell.length_c   1.000
_cell.angle_alpha   90.00
_cell.angle_beta   90.00
_cell.angle_gamma   90.00
#
_symmetry.space_group_name_H-M   'P 1'
#
loop_
_entity.id
_entity.type
_entity.pdbx_description
1 polymer ?
#
loop_
_entity_poly.entity_id
_entity_poly.type
_entity_poly.pdbx_seq_one_letter_code
_entity_poly.pdbx_strand_id
1 'polypeptide(L)'
;MNFLIISLSTIMIIEHSWIGTLALLKNKTISKRLGVPLALFEIFYYTYLTAVISLLHSDLLFSTFTVFFLITHVTGGSYYIFKGERQYGSGFYNAYSIYEFTELAFLLAVFFLFA
;
A
#
# COMPACT_ATOMS: atom_id res chain seq x y z
N MET A 1 -5.67 -20.30 -8.28
CA MET A 1 -5.12 -19.79 -7.00
C MET A 1 -3.65 -19.46 -7.15
N ASN A 2 -3.29 -18.19 -7.00
CA ASN A 2 -1.89 -17.77 -6.92
C ASN A 2 -1.52 -17.60 -5.43
N PHE A 3 -1.02 -18.67 -4.82
CA PHE A 3 -0.72 -18.72 -3.37
C PHE A 3 0.20 -17.60 -2.90
N LEU A 4 1.16 -17.21 -3.75
CA LEU A 4 2.09 -16.13 -3.44
C LEU A 4 1.35 -14.78 -3.36
N ILE A 5 0.48 -14.46 -4.32
CA ILE A 5 -0.31 -13.22 -4.27
C ILE A 5 -1.20 -13.19 -3.04
N ILE A 6 -1.92 -14.28 -2.74
CA ILE A 6 -2.79 -14.36 -1.57
C ILE A 6 -1.99 -14.05 -0.29
N SER A 7 -0.85 -14.72 -0.12
CA SER A 7 0.01 -14.56 1.06
C SER A 7 0.53 -13.14 1.21
N LEU A 8 1.03 -12.54 0.12
CA LEU A 8 1.52 -11.16 0.14
C LEU A 8 0.38 -10.16 0.38
N SER A 9 -0.77 -10.34 -0.26
CA SER A 9 -1.96 -9.52 -0.06
C SER A 9 -2.45 -9.57 1.38
N THR A 10 -2.40 -10.73 2.05
CA THR A 10 -2.74 -10.82 3.48
C THR A 10 -1.82 -9.94 4.34
N ILE A 11 -0.51 -9.94 4.06
CA ILE A 11 0.45 -9.09 4.79
C ILE A 11 0.14 -7.62 4.54
N MET A 12 -0.08 -7.21 3.28
CA MET A 12 -0.45 -5.84 2.91
C MET A 12 -1.75 -5.39 3.59
N ILE A 13 -2.78 -6.24 3.63
CA ILE A 13 -4.05 -5.95 4.31
C ILE A 13 -3.83 -5.66 5.79
N ILE A 14 -3.02 -6.47 6.47
CA ILE A 14 -2.70 -6.28 7.89
C ILE A 14 -1.93 -4.97 8.09
N GLU A 15 -0.95 -4.70 7.23
CA GLU A 15 -0.13 -3.50 7.24
C GLU A 15 -0.97 -2.22 7.10
N HIS A 16 -1.72 -2.07 6.00
CA HIS A 16 -2.54 -0.86 5.77
C HIS A 16 -3.66 -0.70 6.80
N SER A 17 -4.23 -1.82 7.29
CA SER A 17 -5.18 -1.76 8.41
C SER A 17 -4.53 -1.15 9.65
N TRP A 18 -3.29 -1.55 9.95
CA TRP A 18 -2.56 -1.05 11.11
C TRP A 18 -2.12 0.41 10.94
N ILE A 19 -1.51 0.75 9.80
CA ILE A 19 -1.00 2.09 9.50
C ILE A 19 -2.16 3.09 9.43
N GLY A 20 -3.22 2.78 8.68
CA GLY A 20 -4.42 3.61 8.58
C GLY A 20 -5.06 3.87 9.94
N THR A 21 -5.14 2.84 10.80
CA THR A 21 -5.67 2.99 12.17
C THR A 21 -4.77 3.85 13.06
N LEU A 22 -3.44 3.69 12.97
CA LEU A 22 -2.49 4.51 13.73
C LEU A 22 -2.56 5.98 13.30
N ALA A 23 -2.66 6.24 12.00
CA ALA A 23 -2.82 7.58 11.46
C ALA A 23 -4.13 8.22 11.98
N LEU A 24 -5.25 7.50 11.85
CA LEU A 24 -6.57 8.00 12.23
C LEU A 24 -6.69 8.27 13.74
N LEU A 25 -6.30 7.31 14.58
CA LEU A 25 -6.57 7.37 16.03
C LEU A 25 -5.47 8.06 16.82
N LYS A 26 -4.22 7.99 16.35
CA LYS A 26 -3.06 8.47 17.10
C LYS A 26 -2.35 9.64 16.44
N ASN A 27 -2.76 10.08 15.25
CA ASN A 27 -2.07 11.12 14.48
C ASN A 27 -0.57 10.84 14.37
N LYS A 28 -0.22 9.59 14.07
CA LYS A 28 1.16 9.10 14.00
C LYS A 28 1.35 8.30 12.73
N THR A 29 2.50 8.49 12.10
CA THR A 29 3.03 7.60 11.09
C THR A 29 3.97 6.57 11.72
N ILE A 30 4.39 5.59 10.92
CA ILE A 30 5.36 4.58 11.32
C ILE A 30 6.76 5.21 11.44
N SER A 31 7.56 4.74 12.40
CA SER A 31 8.97 5.14 12.52
C SER A 31 9.80 4.62 11.36
N LYS A 32 10.85 5.34 10.95
CA LYS A 32 11.73 5.07 9.80
C LYS A 32 12.29 3.66 9.82
N ARG A 33 12.64 3.16 11.01
CA ARG A 33 13.17 1.80 11.20
C ARG A 33 12.23 0.73 10.64
N LEU A 34 10.92 0.93 10.77
CA LEU A 34 9.90 0.02 10.25
C LEU A 34 9.38 0.51 8.89
N GLY A 35 9.19 1.83 8.71
CA GLY A 35 8.61 2.40 7.50
C GLY A 35 9.46 2.18 6.25
N VAL A 36 10.79 2.10 6.35
CA VAL A 36 11.65 1.80 5.19
C VAL A 36 11.49 0.36 4.70
N PRO A 37 11.59 -0.68 5.56
CA PRO A 37 11.27 -2.06 5.16
C PRO A 37 9.86 -2.21 4.56
N LEU A 38 8.87 -1.55 5.17
CA LEU A 38 7.48 -1.56 4.73
C LEU A 38 7.33 -0.93 3.33
N ALA A 39 7.85 0.28 3.12
CA ALA A 39 7.84 0.93 1.81
C ALA A 39 8.50 0.09 0.70
N LEU A 40 9.62 -0.59 1.01
CA LEU A 40 10.27 -1.50 0.06
C LEU A 40 9.40 -2.73 -0.24
N PHE A 41 8.72 -3.26 0.78
CA PHE A 41 7.78 -4.37 0.63
C PHE A 41 6.59 -3.98 -0.24
N GLU A 42 5.97 -2.83 0.00
CA GLU A 42 4.85 -2.31 -0.79
C GLU A 42 5.26 -2.10 -2.26
N ILE A 43 6.43 -1.48 -2.52
CA ILE A 43 6.96 -1.31 -3.88
C ILE A 43 7.15 -2.66 -4.58
N PHE A 44 7.75 -3.64 -3.89
CA PHE A 44 7.96 -4.98 -4.44
C PHE A 44 6.62 -5.67 -4.74
N TYR A 45 5.68 -5.60 -3.80
CA TYR A 45 4.34 -6.17 -3.95
C TYR A 45 3.62 -5.59 -5.18
N TYR A 46 3.55 -4.26 -5.31
CA TYR A 46 2.85 -3.63 -6.42
C TYR A 46 3.53 -3.83 -7.77
N THR A 47 4.87 -3.95 -7.79
CA THR A 47 5.61 -4.30 -9.00
C THR A 47 5.24 -5.71 -9.45
N TYR A 48 5.24 -6.66 -8.52
CA TYR A 48 4.86 -8.05 -8.80
C TYR A 48 3.38 -8.16 -9.20
N LEU A 49 2.48 -7.48 -8.49
CA LEU A 49 1.05 -7.46 -8.80
C LEU A 49 0.78 -6.88 -10.18
N THR A 50 1.44 -5.79 -10.54
CA THR A 50 1.34 -5.18 -11.88
C THR A 50 1.78 -6.16 -12.97
N ALA A 51 2.90 -6.86 -12.77
CA ALA A 51 3.38 -7.86 -13.73
C ALA A 51 2.37 -8.99 -13.92
N VAL A 52 1.78 -9.50 -12.83
CA VAL A 52 0.80 -10.59 -12.90
C VAL A 52 -0.50 -10.13 -13.57
N ILE A 53 -1.07 -8.99 -13.18
CA ILE A 53 -2.28 -8.43 -13.78
C ILE A 53 -2.09 -8.19 -15.28
N SER A 54 -0.91 -7.68 -15.68
CA SER A 54 -0.57 -7.44 -17.09
C SER A 54 -0.52 -8.73 -17.90
N LEU A 55 0.06 -9.81 -17.35
CA LEU A 55 0.10 -11.12 -18.00
C LEU A 55 -1.29 -11.75 -18.15
N LEU A 56 -2.16 -11.53 -17.15
CA LEU A 56 -3.52 -12.07 -17.13
C LEU A 56 -4.51 -11.28 -17.99
N HIS A 57 -4.09 -10.20 -18.66
CA HIS A 57 -4.95 -9.30 -19.45
C HIS A 57 -6.20 -8.88 -18.67
N SER A 58 -6.02 -8.57 -17.38
CA SER A 58 -7.12 -8.23 -16.48
C SER A 58 -7.74 -6.87 -16.82
N ASP A 59 -8.88 -6.58 -16.20
CA ASP A 59 -9.66 -5.36 -16.40
C ASP A 59 -8.81 -4.07 -16.33
N LEU A 60 -9.13 -3.12 -17.22
CA LEU A 60 -8.39 -1.87 -17.37
C LEU A 60 -8.41 -1.01 -16.09
N LEU A 61 -9.53 -1.00 -15.35
CA LEU A 61 -9.63 -0.27 -14.09
C LEU A 61 -8.68 -0.89 -13.08
N PHE A 62 -8.65 -2.22 -12.98
CA PHE A 62 -7.80 -2.93 -12.04
C PHE A 62 -6.30 -2.67 -12.30
N SER A 63 -5.91 -2.68 -13.57
CA SER A 63 -4.55 -2.34 -14.00
C SER A 63 -4.20 -0.88 -13.65
N THR A 64 -5.15 0.04 -13.86
CA THR A 64 -4.96 1.47 -13.58
C THR A 64 -4.75 1.72 -12.08
N PHE A 65 -5.58 1.14 -11.22
CA PHE A 65 -5.42 1.26 -9.77
C PHE A 65 -4.10 0.66 -9.28
N THR A 66 -3.71 -0.50 -9.80
CA THR A 66 -2.44 -1.14 -9.44
C THR A 66 -1.25 -0.23 -9.77
N VAL A 67 -1.23 0.34 -10.97
CA VAL A 67 -0.16 1.26 -11.40
C VAL A 67 -0.18 2.56 -10.59
N PHE A 68 -1.37 3.09 -10.27
CA PHE A 68 -1.49 4.28 -9.43
C PHE A 68 -0.89 4.05 -8.03
N PHE A 69 -1.21 2.93 -7.38
CA PHE A 69 -0.63 2.60 -6.08
C PHE A 69 0.87 2.32 -6.18
N LEU A 70 1.35 1.65 -7.24
CA LEU A 70 2.78 1.47 -7.49
C LEU A 70 3.52 2.81 -7.56
N ILE A 71 3.02 3.76 -8.37
CA ILE A 71 3.62 5.09 -8.49
C ILE A 71 3.61 5.81 -7.15
N THR A 72 2.51 5.73 -6.41
CA THR A 72 2.38 6.37 -5.09
C THR A 72 3.41 5.82 -4.11
N HIS A 73 3.63 4.51 -4.07
CA HIS A 73 4.64 3.88 -3.21
C HIS A 73 6.06 4.14 -3.65
N VAL A 74 6.34 4.11 -4.95
CA VAL A 74 7.68 4.45 -5.46
C VAL A 74 8.01 5.89 -5.13
N THR A 75 7.10 6.83 -5.35
CA THR A 75 7.33 8.25 -5.11
C THR A 75 7.34 8.59 -3.62
N GLY A 76 6.30 8.20 -2.89
CA GLY A 76 6.15 8.42 -1.45
C GLY A 76 7.19 7.66 -0.62
N GLY A 77 7.40 6.38 -0.93
CA GLY A 77 8.40 5.52 -0.29
C GLY A 77 9.82 6.02 -0.52
N SER A 78 10.18 6.38 -1.76
CA SER A 78 11.49 6.98 -2.05
C SER A 78 11.67 8.29 -1.27
N TYR A 79 10.67 9.17 -1.27
CA TYR A 79 10.72 10.42 -0.52
C TYR A 79 10.95 10.15 0.99
N TYR A 80 10.21 9.21 1.57
CA TYR A 80 10.32 8.83 2.97
C TYR A 80 11.70 8.25 3.32
N ILE A 81 12.27 7.41 2.45
CA ILE A 81 13.61 6.85 2.61
C ILE A 81 14.67 7.98 2.69
N PHE A 82 14.62 8.93 1.76
CA PHE A 82 15.63 9.99 1.65
C PHE A 82 15.45 11.14 2.65
N LYS A 83 14.20 11.53 2.95
CA LYS A 83 13.91 12.71 3.79
C LYS A 83 13.55 12.37 5.24
N GLY A 84 13.21 11.12 5.52
CA GLY A 84 12.90 10.64 6.88
C GLY A 84 11.51 11.05 7.38
N GLU A 85 11.29 10.80 8.67
CA GLU A 85 10.02 11.09 9.35
C GLU A 85 9.76 12.60 9.44
N ARG A 86 8.51 12.99 9.20
CA ARG A 86 8.00 14.33 9.49
C ARG A 86 6.73 14.23 10.30
N GLN A 87 6.59 15.13 11.27
CA GLN A 87 5.31 15.35 11.93
C GLN A 87 4.49 16.32 11.09
N TYR A 88 3.25 15.93 10.81
CA TYR A 88 2.29 16.75 10.08
C TYR A 88 1.13 17.16 11.01
N GLY A 89 0.26 18.05 10.54
CA GLY A 89 -0.97 18.41 11.27
C GLY A 89 -2.04 17.32 11.19
N SER A 90 -3.07 17.39 12.05
CA SER A 90 -4.19 16.43 12.09
C SER A 90 -4.91 16.26 10.74
N GLY A 91 -5.05 17.34 9.97
CA GLY A 91 -5.64 17.29 8.63
C GLY A 91 -4.88 16.36 7.68
N PHE A 92 -3.54 16.31 7.78
CA PHE A 92 -2.72 15.40 7.00
C PHE A 92 -2.95 13.95 7.42
N TYR A 93 -2.97 13.64 8.72
CA TYR A 93 -3.16 12.26 9.18
C TYR A 93 -4.56 11.71 8.83
N ASN A 94 -5.59 12.56 8.84
CA ASN A 94 -6.92 12.18 8.36
C ASN A 94 -6.88 11.84 6.87
N ALA A 95 -6.32 12.72 6.02
CA ALA A 95 -6.19 12.45 4.59
C ALA A 95 -5.33 11.20 4.30
N TYR A 96 -4.24 11.03 5.05
CA TYR A 96 -3.39 9.85 4.98
C TYR A 96 -4.15 8.59 5.38
N SER A 97 -4.94 8.60 6.45
CA SER A 97 -5.76 7.46 6.84
C SER A 97 -6.83 7.09 5.79
N ILE A 98 -7.43 8.10 5.13
CA ILE A 98 -8.38 7.86 4.04
C ILE A 98 -7.67 7.18 2.86
N TYR A 99 -6.46 7.64 2.52
CA TYR A 99 -5.63 7.01 1.52
C TYR A 99 -5.35 5.53 1.87
N GLU A 100 -4.87 5.26 3.08
CA GLU A 100 -4.57 3.90 3.57
C GLU A 100 -5.79 2.98 3.52
N PHE A 101 -6.98 3.47 3.88
CA PHE A 101 -8.20 2.67 3.82
C PHE A 101 -8.75 2.50 2.39
N THR A 102 -8.51 3.46 1.51
CA THR A 102 -8.85 3.33 0.07
C THR A 102 -8.00 2.22 -0.56
N GLU A 103 -6.71 2.20 -0.22
CA GLU A 103 -5.79 1.15 -0.61
C GLU A 103 -6.16 -0.21 -0.03
N LEU A 104 -6.53 -0.26 1.26
CA LEU A 104 -7.02 -1.47 1.90
C LEU A 104 -8.23 -2.07 1.16
N ALA A 105 -9.18 -1.24 0.74
CA ALA A 105 -10.34 -1.69 -0.03
C ALA A 105 -9.93 -2.29 -1.38
N PHE A 106 -8.94 -1.69 -2.05
CA PHE A 106 -8.37 -2.24 -3.28
C PHE A 106 -7.66 -3.58 -3.03
N LEU A 107 -6.84 -3.68 -1.98
CA LEU A 107 -6.14 -4.93 -1.61
C LEU A 107 -7.09 -6.07 -1.26
N LEU A 108 -8.23 -5.78 -0.62
CA LEU A 108 -9.28 -6.78 -0.41
C LEU A 108 -9.86 -7.27 -1.74
N ALA A 109 -10.09 -6.38 -2.71
CA ALA A 109 -10.53 -6.78 -4.04
C ALA A 109 -9.48 -7.65 -4.75
N VAL A 110 -8.19 -7.32 -4.63
CA VAL A 110 -7.09 -8.18 -5.12
C VAL A 110 -7.12 -9.54 -4.43
N PHE A 111 -7.26 -9.59 -3.11
CA PHE A 111 -7.29 -10.84 -2.36
C PHE A 111 -8.41 -11.76 -2.87
N PHE A 112 -9.64 -11.26 -3.01
CA PHE A 112 -10.77 -12.05 -3.50
C PHE A 112 -10.68 -12.42 -4.98
N LEU A 113 -9.97 -11.64 -5.81
CA LEU A 113 -9.74 -11.97 -7.21
C LEU A 113 -8.82 -13.20 -7.38
N PHE A 114 -7.87 -13.39 -6.45
CA PHE A 114 -6.85 -14.44 -6.54
C PHE A 114 -7.06 -15.64 -5.60
N ALA A 115 -7.93 -15.49 -4.59
CA ALA A 115 -8.37 -16.54 -3.66
C ALA A 115 -9.28 -17.57 -4.35
#